data_AF-A0A3M7P6V9-F1
#
_entry.id   AF-A0A3M7P6V9-F1
#
_cell.length_a   1.000
_cell.length_b   1.000
_cell.length_c   1.000
_cell.angle_alpha   90.00
_cell.angle_beta   90.00
_cell.angle_gamma   90.00
#
_symmetry.space_group_name_H-M   'P 1'
#
loop_
_entity.id
_entity.type
_entity.pdbx_description
1 polymer ?
#
loop_
_entity_poly.entity_id
_entity_poly.type
_entity_poly.pdbx_seq_one_letter_code
_entity_poly.pdbx_strand_id
1 'polypeptide(L)'
;YHRRFIEVANKYYVSNLSDKERTAIFSNVIDFFNETWKNKPKPYKYNEYLAKKFGLKDRKSKETRETGIQATMFVDQNGTIRYNKRKINELPDFISKLTPNVSLPLICELVFFDLNFLSEIFDLIDPFSSISSYAMTRDTKNAINELSIFEFALLQ
;
A
#
# COMPACT_ATOMS: atom_id res chain seq x y z
N TYR A 1 -7.95 20.61 -8.73
CA TYR A 1 -7.41 19.98 -9.95
C TYR A 1 -7.19 18.47 -9.77
N HIS A 2 -6.52 18.03 -8.70
CA HIS A 2 -6.20 16.61 -8.46
C HIS A 2 -7.40 15.66 -8.33
N ARG A 3 -8.50 16.07 -7.68
CA ARG A 3 -9.68 15.19 -7.52
C ARG A 3 -10.33 14.79 -8.85
N ARG A 4 -10.53 15.76 -9.75
CA ARG A 4 -11.09 15.50 -11.10
C ARG A 4 -10.19 14.58 -11.92
N PHE A 5 -8.87 14.72 -11.78
CA PHE A 5 -7.93 13.81 -12.41
C PHE A 5 -8.10 12.37 -11.91
N ILE A 6 -8.22 12.18 -10.59
CA ILE A 6 -8.46 10.86 -9.99
C ILE A 6 -9.79 10.27 -10.47
N GLU A 7 -10.87 11.06 -10.47
CA GLU A 7 -12.20 10.64 -10.94
C GLU A 7 -12.15 10.17 -12.41
N VAL A 8 -11.52 10.97 -13.27
CA VAL A 8 -11.36 10.64 -14.70
C VAL A 8 -10.48 9.41 -14.87
N ALA A 9 -9.32 9.34 -14.20
CA ALA A 9 -8.42 8.21 -14.30
C ALA A 9 -9.10 6.91 -13.85
N ASN A 10 -9.86 6.95 -12.76
CA ASN A 10 -10.63 5.79 -12.30
C ASN A 10 -11.67 5.36 -13.34
N LYS A 11 -12.41 6.30 -13.93
CA LYS A 11 -13.43 6.03 -14.94
C LYS A 11 -12.88 5.43 -16.23
N TYR A 12 -11.69 5.85 -16.67
CA TYR A 12 -11.14 5.41 -17.95
C TYR A 12 -10.20 4.21 -17.82
N TYR A 13 -9.43 4.11 -16.73
CA TYR A 13 -8.35 3.12 -16.61
C TYR A 13 -8.60 2.04 -15.56
N VAL A 14 -9.51 2.25 -14.59
CA VAL A 14 -9.67 1.32 -13.45
C VAL A 14 -11.03 0.65 -13.42
N SER A 15 -12.12 1.36 -13.76
CA SER A 15 -13.49 0.84 -13.62
C SER A 15 -13.79 -0.37 -14.50
N ASN A 16 -13.14 -0.48 -15.66
CA ASN A 16 -13.40 -1.53 -16.65
C ASN A 16 -12.38 -2.67 -16.59
N LEU A 17 -11.47 -2.66 -15.62
CA LEU A 17 -10.50 -3.74 -15.43
C LEU A 17 -11.18 -4.97 -14.86
N SER A 18 -10.82 -6.14 -15.39
CA SER A 18 -11.11 -7.41 -14.72
C SER A 18 -10.38 -7.50 -13.37
N ASP A 19 -10.86 -8.36 -12.47
CA ASP A 19 -10.22 -8.58 -11.16
C ASP A 19 -8.75 -8.98 -11.28
N LYS A 20 -8.41 -9.73 -12.33
CA LYS A 20 -7.04 -10.15 -12.63
C LYS A 20 -6.14 -8.98 -13.01
N GLU A 21 -6.64 -8.08 -13.86
CA GLU A 21 -5.90 -6.87 -14.27
C GLU A 21 -5.77 -5.89 -13.10
N ARG A 22 -6.84 -5.73 -12.33
CA ARG A 22 -6.87 -4.93 -11.11
C ARG A 22 -5.82 -5.42 -10.11
N THR A 23 -5.81 -6.72 -9.82
CA THR A 23 -4.82 -7.36 -8.96
C THR A 23 -3.41 -7.14 -9.50
N ALA A 24 -3.17 -7.37 -10.80
CA ALA A 24 -1.86 -7.17 -11.39
C ALA A 24 -1.35 -5.72 -11.27
N ILE A 25 -2.22 -4.72 -11.37
CA ILE A 25 -1.84 -3.31 -11.22
C ILE A 25 -1.55 -2.99 -9.74
N PHE A 26 -2.47 -3.29 -8.84
CA PHE A 26 -2.33 -2.92 -7.43
C PHE A 26 -1.23 -3.73 -6.71
N SER A 27 -0.98 -4.98 -7.11
CA SER A 27 0.18 -5.74 -6.63
C SER A 27 1.51 -5.06 -6.99
N ASN A 28 1.60 -4.30 -8.09
CA ASN A 28 2.82 -3.54 -8.38
C ASN A 28 3.09 -2.42 -7.37
N VAL A 29 2.03 -1.86 -6.78
CA VAL A 29 2.15 -0.80 -5.77
C VAL A 29 2.54 -1.40 -4.42
N ILE A 30 1.99 -2.56 -4.08
CA ILE A 30 2.38 -3.30 -2.88
C ILE A 30 3.84 -3.75 -2.98
N ASP A 31 4.25 -4.28 -4.13
CA ASP A 31 5.65 -4.61 -4.43
C ASP A 31 6.61 -3.42 -4.25
N PHE A 32 6.13 -2.20 -4.51
CA PHE A 32 6.91 -0.98 -4.32
C PHE A 32 7.08 -0.68 -2.83
N PHE A 33 6.00 -0.73 -2.03
CA PHE A 33 6.08 -0.50 -0.58
C PHE A 33 6.85 -1.59 0.18
N ASN A 34 6.84 -2.82 -0.35
CA ASN A 34 7.55 -3.97 0.22
C ASN A 34 8.98 -4.12 -0.30
N GLU A 35 9.41 -3.24 -1.22
CA GLU A 35 10.74 -3.32 -1.82
C GLU A 35 11.02 -4.68 -2.48
N THR A 36 9.99 -5.42 -2.92
CA THR A 36 10.08 -6.80 -3.43
C THR A 36 11.14 -6.94 -4.54
N TRP A 37 11.25 -5.91 -5.37
CA TRP A 37 12.14 -5.87 -6.54
C TRP A 37 13.37 -4.99 -6.35
N LYS A 38 13.69 -4.58 -5.11
CA LYS A 38 14.89 -3.82 -4.82
C LYS A 38 16.12 -4.64 -5.18
N ASN A 39 17.01 -4.06 -5.99
CA ASN A 39 18.23 -4.70 -6.52
C ASN A 39 17.96 -6.00 -7.31
N LYS A 40 16.72 -6.23 -7.78
CA LYS A 40 16.34 -7.41 -8.55
C LYS A 40 15.59 -7.01 -9.82
N PRO A 41 15.86 -7.63 -10.97
CA PRO A 41 15.20 -7.28 -12.21
C PRO A 41 13.74 -7.78 -12.19
N LYS A 42 12.78 -6.85 -12.28
CA LYS A 42 11.35 -7.16 -12.28
C LYS A 42 10.91 -7.65 -13.67
N PRO A 43 10.32 -8.84 -13.79
CA PRO A 43 9.80 -9.33 -15.07
C PRO A 43 8.54 -8.58 -15.48
N TYR A 44 8.43 -8.30 -16.78
CA TYR A 44 7.23 -7.74 -17.39
C TYR A 44 7.04 -8.31 -18.80
N LYS A 45 5.83 -8.12 -19.35
CA LYS A 45 5.47 -8.62 -20.68
C LYS A 45 4.95 -7.47 -21.53
N TYR A 46 5.52 -7.30 -22.72
CA TYR A 46 5.01 -6.36 -23.71
C TYR A 46 3.64 -6.81 -24.22
N ASN A 47 2.74 -5.84 -24.41
CA ASN A 47 1.55 -6.05 -25.21
C ASN A 47 1.93 -6.31 -26.68
N GLU A 48 1.01 -6.86 -27.46
CA GLU A 48 1.30 -7.29 -28.84
C GLU A 48 1.67 -6.13 -29.76
N TYR A 49 0.97 -5.02 -29.58
CA TYR A 49 1.22 -3.79 -30.31
C TYR A 49 2.67 -3.29 -30.10
N LEU A 50 3.12 -3.20 -28.86
CA LEU A 50 4.47 -2.74 -28.51
C LEU A 50 5.53 -3.75 -28.95
N ALA A 51 5.27 -5.05 -28.79
CA ALA A 51 6.19 -6.09 -29.25
C ALA A 51 6.42 -5.99 -30.77
N LYS A 52 5.36 -5.79 -31.55
CA LYS A 52 5.46 -5.59 -33.01
C LYS A 52 6.17 -4.28 -33.35
N LYS A 53 5.83 -3.18 -32.66
CA LYS A 53 6.43 -1.86 -32.88
C LYS A 53 7.94 -1.85 -32.61
N PHE A 54 8.39 -2.58 -31.58
CA PHE A 54 9.80 -2.68 -31.21
C PHE A 54 10.54 -3.85 -31.88
N GLY A 55 9.88 -4.64 -32.75
CA GLY A 55 10.50 -5.77 -33.44
C GLY A 55 10.97 -6.89 -32.50
N LEU A 56 10.33 -7.03 -31.33
CA LEU A 56 10.74 -8.00 -30.31
C LEU A 56 10.29 -9.42 -30.66
N LYS A 57 11.22 -10.37 -30.70
CA LYS A 57 10.94 -11.80 -30.93
C LYS A 57 10.27 -12.45 -29.71
N ASP A 58 10.69 -12.08 -28.50
CA ASP A 58 10.05 -12.48 -27.24
C ASP A 58 9.38 -11.26 -26.60
N ARG A 59 8.19 -11.49 -26.03
CA ARG A 59 7.40 -10.48 -25.32
C ARG A 59 7.83 -10.34 -23.87
N LYS A 60 8.56 -11.30 -23.32
CA LYS A 60 9.05 -11.25 -21.94
C LYS A 60 10.32 -10.43 -21.86
N SER A 61 10.39 -9.55 -20.88
CA SER A 61 11.58 -8.77 -20.56
C SER A 61 11.70 -8.62 -19.04
N LYS A 62 12.85 -8.14 -18.57
CA LYS A 62 13.09 -7.82 -17.17
C LYS A 62 13.89 -6.52 -17.08
N GLU A 63 13.58 -5.69 -16.10
CA GLU A 63 14.30 -4.42 -15.89
C GLU A 63 14.55 -4.18 -14.41
N THR A 64 15.71 -3.61 -14.10
CA THR A 64 16.04 -3.21 -12.73
C THR A 64 15.26 -1.95 -12.40
N ARG A 65 14.47 -1.99 -11.32
CA ARG A 65 13.79 -0.80 -10.82
C ARG A 65 14.60 -0.21 -9.69
N GLU A 66 15.20 0.94 -9.93
CA GLU A 66 15.79 1.75 -8.86
C GLU A 66 14.66 2.47 -8.13
N THR A 67 14.25 1.90 -6.99
CA THR A 67 13.25 2.49 -6.10
C THR A 67 13.91 2.88 -4.78
N GLY A 68 13.57 4.06 -4.27
CA GLY A 68 13.99 4.50 -2.94
C GLY A 68 13.45 3.59 -1.84
N ILE A 69 14.12 3.61 -0.69
CA ILE A 69 13.76 2.82 0.49
C ILE A 69 12.37 3.26 0.99
N GLN A 70 11.47 2.29 1.20
CA GLN A 70 10.10 2.40 1.73
C GLN A 70 9.99 1.72 3.09
N ALA A 71 10.95 1.99 3.97
CA ALA A 71 10.90 1.53 5.36
C ALA A 71 9.65 2.10 6.05
N THR A 72 8.99 1.28 6.87
CA THR A 72 7.85 1.72 7.69
C THR A 72 8.30 2.78 8.70
N MET A 73 9.47 2.53 9.31
CA MET A 73 10.14 3.42 10.26
C MET A 73 11.55 3.75 9.74
N PHE A 74 11.98 5.00 9.88
CA PHE A 74 13.32 5.45 9.53
C PHE A 74 13.82 6.50 10.51
N VAL A 75 15.14 6.57 10.69
CA VAL A 75 15.78 7.55 11.57
C VAL A 75 16.14 8.79 10.75
N ASP A 76 15.66 9.95 11.18
CA ASP A 76 16.00 11.23 10.57
C ASP A 76 17.45 11.64 10.91
N GLN A 77 17.99 12.63 10.21
CA GLN A 77 19.35 13.16 10.42
C GLN A 77 19.59 13.60 11.87
N ASN A 78 18.53 13.97 12.59
CA ASN A 78 18.58 14.40 13.99
C ASN A 78 18.45 13.25 15.00
N GLY A 79 18.46 11.99 14.54
CA GLY A 79 18.27 10.81 15.41
C GLY A 79 16.82 10.57 15.83
N THR A 80 15.88 11.41 15.40
CA THR A 80 14.44 11.23 15.67
C THR A 80 13.88 10.11 14.82
N ILE A 81 13.17 9.18 15.44
CA ILE A 81 12.41 8.15 14.74
C ILE A 81 11.25 8.84 14.01
N ARG A 82 11.20 8.65 12.70
CA ARG A 82 10.13 9.09 11.83
C ARG A 82 9.55 7.90 11.11
N TYR A 83 8.37 8.13 10.59
CA TYR A 83 7.64 7.07 9.96
C TYR A 83 7.07 7.44 8.59
N ASN A 84 6.85 6.41 7.77
CA ASN A 84 6.33 6.55 6.42
C ASN A 84 4.80 6.61 6.42
N LYS A 85 4.29 7.81 6.68
CA LYS A 85 2.85 8.12 6.66
C LYS A 85 2.16 7.70 5.37
N ARG A 86 2.87 7.75 4.23
CA ARG A 86 2.31 7.33 2.95
C ARG A 86 2.05 5.83 2.94
N LYS A 87 3.04 5.04 3.37
CA LYS A 87 2.90 3.59 3.49
C LYS A 87 1.74 3.23 4.40
N ILE A 88 1.58 3.91 5.53
CA ILE A 88 0.50 3.56 6.47
C ILE A 88 -0.88 3.96 6.04
N ASN A 89 -1.03 5.14 5.44
CA ASN A 89 -2.34 5.59 4.98
C ASN A 89 -2.75 4.89 3.68
N GLU A 90 -1.83 4.65 2.75
CA GLU A 90 -2.16 4.17 1.41
C GLU A 90 -2.05 2.65 1.24
N LEU A 91 -1.12 1.96 1.93
CA LEU A 91 -0.90 0.51 1.73
C LEU A 91 -2.16 -0.32 2.04
N PRO A 92 -2.89 -0.10 3.16
CA PRO A 92 -4.12 -0.86 3.43
C PRO A 92 -5.18 -0.67 2.34
N ASP A 93 -5.34 0.56 1.83
CA ASP A 93 -6.27 0.87 0.73
C ASP A 93 -5.85 0.23 -0.60
N PHE A 94 -4.56 0.02 -0.83
CA PHE A 94 -4.10 -0.74 -2.01
C PHE A 94 -4.32 -2.24 -1.85
N ILE A 95 -4.14 -2.80 -0.65
CA ILE A 95 -4.38 -4.22 -0.38
C ILE A 95 -5.87 -4.54 -0.51
N SER A 96 -6.77 -3.65 -0.06
CA SER A 96 -8.23 -3.84 -0.16
C SER A 96 -8.74 -3.93 -1.61
N LYS A 97 -7.98 -3.40 -2.57
CA LYS A 97 -8.33 -3.43 -4.02
C LYS A 97 -7.93 -4.74 -4.72
N LEU A 98 -7.22 -5.64 -4.04
CA LEU A 98 -6.87 -6.96 -4.55
C LEU A 98 -8.00 -7.96 -4.36
N THR A 99 -7.92 -9.10 -5.05
CA THR A 99 -8.84 -10.22 -4.81
C THR A 99 -8.68 -10.78 -3.40
N PRO A 100 -9.77 -11.26 -2.74
CA PRO A 100 -9.75 -11.71 -1.34
C PRO A 100 -8.68 -12.75 -1.01
N ASN A 101 -8.41 -13.67 -1.93
CA ASN A 101 -7.39 -14.71 -1.79
C ASN A 101 -5.95 -14.16 -1.68
N VAL A 102 -5.70 -12.95 -2.21
CA VAL A 102 -4.39 -12.29 -2.15
C VAL A 102 -4.39 -11.18 -1.09
N SER A 103 -5.50 -10.45 -0.93
CA SER A 103 -5.57 -9.34 0.03
C SER A 103 -5.47 -9.81 1.48
N LEU A 104 -6.15 -10.90 1.86
CA LEU A 104 -6.18 -11.42 3.23
C LEU A 104 -4.79 -11.78 3.78
N PRO A 105 -3.96 -12.61 3.11
CA PRO A 105 -2.63 -12.91 3.63
C PRO A 105 -1.76 -11.65 3.72
N LEU A 106 -1.86 -10.75 2.75
CA LEU A 106 -1.06 -9.51 2.72
C LEU A 106 -1.45 -8.52 3.81
N ILE A 107 -2.75 -8.34 4.10
CA ILE A 107 -3.17 -7.41 5.16
C ILE A 107 -2.78 -7.94 6.54
N CYS A 108 -2.87 -9.26 6.75
CA CYS A 108 -2.41 -9.88 7.98
C CYS A 108 -0.91 -9.69 8.18
N GLU A 109 -0.11 -9.97 7.15
CA GLU A 109 1.35 -9.88 7.24
C GLU A 109 1.86 -8.44 7.35
N LEU A 110 1.34 -7.53 6.54
CA LEU A 110 1.92 -6.19 6.35
C LEU A 110 1.28 -5.10 7.22
N VAL A 111 0.11 -5.38 7.81
CA VAL A 111 -0.65 -4.40 8.59
C VAL A 111 -0.96 -4.92 9.98
N PHE A 112 -1.67 -6.05 10.10
CA PHE A 112 -2.14 -6.50 11.42
C PHE A 112 -1.07 -7.17 12.28
N PHE A 113 -0.08 -7.83 11.67
CA PHE A 113 1.00 -8.50 12.39
C PHE A 113 2.36 -7.81 12.23
N ASP A 114 2.39 -6.59 11.68
CA ASP A 114 3.59 -5.73 11.70
C ASP A 114 3.52 -4.79 12.91
N LEU A 115 4.32 -5.08 13.94
CA LEU A 115 4.40 -4.28 15.16
C LEU A 115 4.81 -2.83 14.88
N ASN A 116 5.68 -2.57 13.90
CA ASN A 116 6.09 -1.20 13.59
C ASN A 116 4.93 -0.42 12.98
N PHE A 117 4.14 -1.08 12.14
CA PHE A 117 2.96 -0.49 11.52
C PHE A 117 1.89 -0.17 12.57
N LEU A 118 1.63 -1.09 13.50
CA LEU A 118 0.69 -0.88 14.59
C LEU A 118 1.15 0.22 15.55
N SER A 119 2.42 0.23 15.95
CA SER A 119 2.97 1.25 16.87
C SER A 119 2.75 2.66 16.34
N GLU A 120 2.95 2.89 15.04
CA GLU A 120 2.71 4.20 14.45
C GLU A 120 1.23 4.55 14.35
N ILE A 121 0.35 3.59 14.04
CA ILE A 121 -1.09 3.84 14.09
C ILE A 121 -1.47 4.34 15.49
N PHE A 122 -0.95 3.73 16.55
CA PHE A 122 -1.19 4.20 17.91
C PHE A 122 -0.57 5.58 18.19
N ASP A 123 0.65 5.86 17.73
CA ASP A 123 1.28 7.18 17.87
C ASP A 123 0.51 8.29 17.11
N LEU A 124 -0.10 7.97 15.97
CA LEU A 124 -0.95 8.88 15.19
C LEU A 124 -2.30 9.15 15.87
N ILE A 125 -2.87 8.12 16.50
CA ILE A 125 -4.16 8.20 17.20
C ILE A 125 -4.01 8.93 18.54
N ASP A 126 -2.86 8.82 19.20
CA ASP A 126 -2.61 9.43 20.49
C ASP A 126 -1.36 10.34 20.47
N PRO A 127 -1.49 11.62 20.04
CA PRO A 127 -0.41 12.59 20.16
C PRO A 127 -0.07 12.94 21.63
N PHE A 128 -0.78 12.37 22.63
CA PHE A 128 -0.63 12.64 24.06
C PHE A 128 -0.45 11.35 24.89
N SER A 129 0.37 10.40 24.43
CA SER A 129 0.70 9.21 25.23
C SER A 129 1.55 9.47 26.50
N SER A 130 1.79 10.74 26.87
CA SER A 130 2.30 11.08 28.21
C SER A 130 1.23 11.10 29.30
N ILE A 131 -0.04 10.82 29.01
CA ILE A 131 -1.09 10.76 30.04
C ILE A 131 -1.63 9.34 30.13
N SER A 132 -0.97 8.56 30.98
CA SER A 132 -1.54 7.35 31.57
C SER A 132 -2.89 7.67 32.22
N SER A 133 -3.99 7.30 31.58
CA SER A 133 -5.21 6.85 32.27
C SER A 133 -6.09 6.11 31.28
N TYR A 134 -6.66 4.99 31.71
CA TYR A 134 -7.54 4.11 30.95
C TYR A 134 -8.89 4.78 30.57
N ALA A 135 -8.84 5.85 29.80
CA ALA A 135 -10.02 6.52 29.26
C ALA A 135 -9.73 6.89 27.79
N MET A 136 -10.29 6.10 26.87
CA MET A 136 -10.28 6.47 25.45
C MET A 136 -11.02 7.80 25.28
N THR A 137 -10.31 8.82 24.79
CA THR A 137 -10.86 10.12 24.44
C THR A 137 -11.92 10.02 23.34
N ARG A 138 -12.79 11.02 23.21
CA ARG A 138 -13.83 11.03 22.15
C ARG A 138 -13.20 11.05 20.75
N ASP A 139 -12.01 11.61 20.64
CA ASP A 139 -11.26 11.75 19.39
C ASP A 139 -10.62 10.42 18.97
N THR A 140 -10.12 9.62 19.92
CA THR A 140 -9.68 8.24 19.64
C THR A 140 -10.84 7.37 19.17
N LYS A 141 -12.05 7.52 19.72
CA LYS A 141 -13.26 6.84 19.21
C LYS A 141 -13.61 7.22 17.77
N ASN A 142 -13.46 8.49 17.39
CA ASN A 142 -13.72 8.93 16.03
C ASN A 142 -12.64 8.43 15.05
N ALA A 143 -11.37 8.42 15.46
CA ALA A 143 -10.27 7.84 14.67
C ALA A 143 -10.43 6.32 14.48
N ILE A 144 -10.92 5.60 15.50
CA ILE A 144 -11.27 4.18 15.39
C ILE A 144 -12.42 3.95 14.40
N ASN A 145 -13.41 4.84 14.34
CA ASN A 145 -14.48 4.76 13.34
C ASN A 145 -13.99 5.05 11.91
N GLU A 146 -12.95 5.89 11.75
CA GLU A 146 -12.27 6.09 10.45
C GLU A 146 -11.43 4.85 10.05
N LEU A 147 -10.98 4.08 11.03
CA LEU A 147 -10.28 2.79 10.88
C LEU A 147 -11.22 1.60 10.61
N SER A 148 -12.23 1.79 9.75
CA SER A 148 -13.08 0.72 9.19
C SER A 148 -12.31 -0.44 8.53
N ILE A 149 -10.99 -0.30 8.39
CA ILE A 149 -10.03 -1.34 8.03
C ILE A 149 -10.05 -2.51 9.03
N PHE A 150 -10.30 -2.28 10.32
CA PHE A 150 -10.31 -3.35 11.35
C PHE A 150 -11.65 -4.09 11.49
N GLU A 151 -12.78 -3.52 11.03
CA GLU A 151 -14.08 -4.23 11.06
C GLU A 151 -14.06 -5.48 10.16
N PHE A 152 -13.23 -5.50 9.12
CA PHE A 152 -13.07 -6.65 8.23
C PHE A 152 -12.43 -7.87 8.93
N ALA A 153 -11.70 -7.67 10.03
CA ALA A 153 -11.00 -8.73 10.76
C ALA A 153 -11.81 -9.33 11.92
N LEU A 154 -12.85 -8.64 12.40
CA LEU A 154 -13.64 -9.06 13.57
C LEU A 154 -15.01 -9.66 13.23
N LEU A 155 -15.48 -9.52 11.98
CA LEU A 155 -16.79 -10.01 11.53
C LEU A 155 -16.72 -11.34 10.73
N GLN A 156 -15.63 -12.10 10.85
CA GLN A 156 -15.53 -13.48 10.34
C GLN A 156 -15.15 -14.48 11.42
#